data_AF-A0A353V4Y7-F1
#
_entry.id   AF-A0A353V4Y7-F1
#
_cell.length_a   1.000
_cell.length_b   1.000
_cell.length_c   1.000
_cell.angle_alpha   90.00
_cell.angle_beta   90.00
_cell.angle_gamma   90.00
#
_symmetry.space_group_name_H-M   'P 1'
#
loop_
_entity.id
_entity.type
_entity.pdbx_description
1 polymer ?
#
loop_
_entity_poly.entity_id
_entity_poly.type
_entity_poly.pdbx_seq_one_letter_code
_entity_poly.pdbx_strand_id
1 'polypeptide(L)'
;MDRDCLRAYAQRPWHVLAALDQDHWAGELAARGPGATLEASQALWAHMRRIRPDWPTEADRRADLAHHAVLKQAIDRAAGAFLAAARH
;
A
#
# COMPACT_ATOMS: atom_id res chain seq x y z
N MET A 1 9.15 -1.02 25.08
CA MET A 1 9.11 0.21 24.26
C MET A 1 8.76 1.36 25.20
N ASP A 2 9.56 2.42 25.18
CA ASP A 2 9.44 3.52 26.14
C ASP A 2 8.25 4.45 25.81
N ARG A 3 7.64 5.02 26.84
CA ARG A 3 6.42 5.85 26.76
C ARG A 3 6.68 7.15 25.99
N ASP A 4 7.88 7.69 26.11
CA ASP A 4 8.24 8.92 25.40
C ASP A 4 8.50 8.63 23.91
N CYS A 5 9.04 7.45 23.56
CA CYS A 5 9.11 7.01 22.17
C CYS A 5 7.72 6.85 21.53
N LEU A 6 6.76 6.28 22.26
CA LEU A 6 5.38 6.16 21.80
C LEU A 6 4.73 7.52 21.55
N ARG A 7 4.94 8.48 22.46
CA ARG A 7 4.40 9.84 22.31
C ARG A 7 5.03 10.56 21.12
N ALA A 8 6.35 10.48 20.97
CA ALA A 8 7.06 11.08 19.85
C ALA A 8 6.61 10.48 18.51
N TYR A 9 6.37 9.17 18.45
CA TYR A 9 5.82 8.51 17.27
C TYR A 9 4.42 9.04 16.95
N ALA A 10 3.51 9.05 17.93
CA ALA A 10 2.13 9.49 17.74
C ALA A 10 2.03 10.95 17.28
N GLN A 11 2.93 11.81 17.77
CA GLN A 11 2.96 13.25 17.45
C GLN A 11 3.69 13.60 16.16
N ARG A 12 4.14 12.63 15.37
CA ARG A 12 4.76 12.91 14.07
C ARG A 12 3.79 13.69 13.17
N PRO A 13 4.30 14.55 12.28
CA PRO A 13 3.49 15.24 11.29
C PRO A 13 3.06 14.24 10.20
N TRP A 14 2.14 13.35 10.54
CA TRP A 14 1.73 12.22 9.69
C TRP A 14 1.22 12.65 8.32
N HIS A 15 0.57 13.81 8.24
CA HIS A 15 0.12 14.39 6.99
C HIS A 15 1.29 14.75 6.06
N VAL A 16 2.39 15.30 6.61
CA VAL A 16 3.60 15.61 5.84
C VAL A 16 4.28 14.33 5.38
N LEU A 17 4.42 13.35 6.27
CA LEU A 17 5.03 12.07 5.92
C LEU A 17 4.23 11.31 4.86
N ALA A 18 2.89 11.36 4.93
CA ALA A 18 2.03 10.76 3.92
C ALA A 18 2.17 11.45 2.56
N ALA A 19 2.27 12.79 2.52
CA ALA A 19 2.50 13.52 1.27
C ALA A 19 3.85 13.17 0.66
N LEU A 20 4.91 13.13 1.47
CA LEU A 20 6.26 12.76 1.01
C LEU A 20 6.33 11.32 0.48
N ASP A 21 5.64 10.38 1.13
CA ASP A 21 5.56 9.00 0.68
C ASP A 21 4.81 8.90 -0.66
N GLN A 22 3.70 9.63 -0.82
CA GLN A 22 2.98 9.71 -2.08
C GLN A 22 3.84 10.28 -3.21
N ASP A 23 4.54 11.39 -2.96
CA ASP A 23 5.43 12.02 -3.95
C ASP A 23 6.56 11.06 -4.36
N HIS A 24 7.15 10.35 -3.39
CA HIS A 24 8.17 9.35 -3.65
C HIS A 24 7.66 8.24 -4.57
N TRP A 25 6.51 7.65 -4.25
CA TRP A 25 5.94 6.55 -5.05
C TRP A 25 5.43 7.01 -6.41
N ALA A 26 4.96 8.25 -6.55
CA ALA A 26 4.64 8.85 -7.84
C ALA A 26 5.90 9.00 -8.71
N GLY A 27 7.02 9.39 -8.10
CA GLY A 27 8.33 9.46 -8.74
C GLY A 27 8.83 8.09 -9.21
N GLU A 28 8.84 7.09 -8.33
CA GLU A 28 9.20 5.70 -8.69
C GLU A 28 8.28 5.14 -9.78
N LEU A 29 6.98 5.41 -9.61
CA LEU A 29 5.92 5.48 -10.62
C LEU A 29 6.44 5.80 -12.02
N ALA A 30 6.75 7.08 -12.20
CA ALA A 30 7.12 7.66 -13.47
C ALA A 30 8.47 7.14 -14.00
N ALA A 31 9.44 6.91 -13.12
CA ALA A 31 10.81 6.56 -13.50
C ALA A 31 10.98 5.09 -13.91
N ARG A 32 10.32 4.17 -13.19
CA ARG A 32 10.55 2.72 -13.30
C ARG A 32 9.29 1.94 -13.67
N GLY A 33 8.16 2.63 -13.76
CA GLY A 33 6.88 2.02 -14.11
C GLY A 33 6.26 1.21 -12.97
N PRO A 34 5.14 0.53 -13.25
CA PRO A 34 4.32 -0.09 -12.22
C PRO A 34 5.03 -1.24 -11.48
N GLY A 35 6.05 -1.86 -12.08
CA GLY A 35 6.82 -2.95 -11.47
C GLY A 35 7.60 -2.53 -10.22
N ALA A 36 8.03 -1.27 -10.11
CA ALA A 36 8.87 -0.81 -8.99
C ALA A 36 8.18 -0.94 -7.62
N THR A 37 6.89 -0.61 -7.57
CA THR A 37 6.07 -0.74 -6.34
C THR A 37 5.88 -2.20 -5.95
N LEU A 38 5.75 -3.11 -6.93
CA LEU A 38 5.63 -4.55 -6.69
C LEU A 38 6.93 -5.13 -6.15
N GLU A 39 8.07 -4.79 -6.76
CA GLU A 39 9.40 -5.22 -6.30
C GLU A 39 9.67 -4.77 -4.86
N ALA A 40 9.38 -3.51 -4.55
CA ALA A 40 9.53 -2.99 -3.19
C ALA A 40 8.62 -3.72 -2.19
N SER A 41 7.37 -3.98 -2.56
CA SER A 41 6.42 -4.72 -1.74
C SER A 41 6.87 -6.15 -1.47
N GLN A 42 7.43 -6.84 -2.48
CA GLN A 42 7.99 -8.18 -2.32
C GLN A 42 9.20 -8.20 -1.39
N ALA A 43 10.10 -7.22 -1.51
CA ALA A 43 11.25 -7.09 -0.63
C ALA A 43 10.83 -6.87 0.84
N LEU A 44 9.84 -6.00 1.06
CA LEU A 44 9.27 -5.77 2.39
C LEU A 44 8.61 -7.03 2.95
N TRP A 45 7.83 -7.75 2.13
CA TRP A 45 7.19 -8.99 2.52
C TRP A 45 8.22 -10.07 2.94
N ALA A 46 9.28 -10.25 2.15
CA ALA A 46 10.35 -11.19 2.44
C ALA A 46 11.10 -10.80 3.72
N HIS A 47 11.30 -9.51 3.98
CA HIS A 47 11.90 -9.04 5.22
C HIS A 47 11.00 -9.29 6.43
N MET A 48 9.70 -8.96 6.32
CA MET A 48 8.73 -9.18 7.40
C MET A 48 8.65 -10.65 7.80
N ARG A 49 8.64 -11.57 6.84
CA ARG A 49 8.66 -13.01 7.14
C ARG A 49 9.91 -13.50 7.87
N ARG A 50 11.04 -12.80 7.72
CA ARG A 50 12.26 -13.10 8.48
C ARG A 50 12.16 -12.61 9.93
N ILE A 51 11.55 -11.45 10.15
CA ILE A 51 11.36 -10.88 11.50
C ILE A 51 10.25 -11.61 12.25
N ARG A 52 9.17 -11.95 11.55
CA ARG A 52 7.98 -12.61 12.08
C ARG A 52 7.65 -13.86 11.26
N PRO A 53 8.25 -15.01 11.59
CA PRO A 53 8.01 -16.26 10.85
C PRO A 53 6.57 -16.78 10.96
N ASP A 54 5.86 -16.39 12.02
CA ASP A 54 4.44 -16.67 12.27
C ASP A 54 3.49 -15.84 11.38
N TRP A 55 4.00 -14.77 10.79
CA TRP A 55 3.25 -13.85 9.94
C TRP A 55 3.45 -14.17 8.45
N PRO A 56 2.43 -14.00 7.59
CA PRO A 56 1.05 -13.65 7.95
C PRO A 56 0.28 -14.83 8.51
N THR A 57 -0.54 -14.56 9.52
CA THR A 57 -1.53 -15.52 10.02
C THR A 57 -2.63 -15.74 8.98
N GLU A 58 -3.44 -16.76 9.17
CA GLU A 58 -4.60 -17.01 8.30
C GLU A 58 -5.64 -15.87 8.38
N ALA A 59 -5.78 -15.24 9.55
CA ALA A 59 -6.64 -14.07 9.70
C ALA A 59 -6.12 -12.87 8.89
N ASP A 60 -4.80 -12.64 8.90
CA ASP A 60 -4.17 -11.57 8.10
C ASP A 60 -4.40 -11.80 6.60
N ARG A 61 -4.25 -13.05 6.13
CA ARG A 61 -4.51 -13.42 4.72
C ARG A 61 -5.94 -13.16 4.29
N ARG A 62 -6.92 -13.51 5.13
CA ARG A 62 -8.34 -13.24 4.83
C ARG A 62 -8.63 -11.75 4.77
N ALA A 63 -8.08 -10.97 5.69
CA ALA A 63 -8.24 -9.51 5.69
C ALA A 63 -7.62 -8.87 4.45
N ASP A 64 -6.42 -9.30 4.07
CA ASP A 64 -5.73 -8.82 2.87
C ASP A 64 -6.51 -9.14 1.58
N LEU A 65 -7.03 -10.37 1.46
CA LEU A 65 -7.87 -10.77 0.32
C LEU A 65 -9.15 -9.92 0.22
N ALA A 66 -9.80 -9.62 1.36
CA ALA A 66 -10.99 -8.78 1.37
C ALA A 66 -10.69 -7.36 0.87
N HIS A 67 -9.56 -6.76 1.29
CA HIS A 67 -9.13 -5.45 0.78
C HIS A 67 -8.84 -5.47 -0.72
N HIS A 68 -8.14 -6.50 -1.21
CA HIS A 68 -7.86 -6.66 -2.65
C HIS A 68 -9.14 -6.81 -3.48
N ALA A 69 -10.14 -7.54 -2.96
CA ALA A 69 -11.43 -7.66 -3.64
C ALA A 69 -12.14 -6.30 -3.75
N VAL A 70 -12.14 -5.49 -2.68
CA VAL A 70 -12.70 -4.12 -2.70
C VAL A 70 -11.96 -3.23 -3.69
N LEU A 71 -10.63 -3.28 -3.70
CA LEU A 71 -9.82 -2.51 -4.64
C LEU A 71 -10.11 -2.91 -6.10
N LYS A 72 -10.16 -4.21 -6.38
CA LYS A 72 -10.49 -4.72 -7.72
C LYS A 72 -11.85 -4.23 -8.19
N GLN A 73 -12.87 -4.27 -7.33
CA GLN A 73 -14.19 -3.74 -7.67
C GLN A 73 -14.15 -2.23 -7.96
N ALA A 74 -13.35 -1.46 -7.24
CA ALA A 74 -13.19 -0.02 -7.50
C ALA A 74 -12.53 0.24 -8.86
N ILE A 75 -11.48 -0.53 -9.20
CA ILE A 75 -10.81 -0.45 -10.51
C ILE A 75 -11.79 -0.81 -11.63
N ASP A 76 -12.57 -1.90 -11.47
CA ASP A 76 -13.54 -2.33 -12.46
C ASP A 76 -14.62 -1.27 -12.72
N ARG A 77 -15.11 -0.62 -11.65
CA ARG A 77 -16.05 0.50 -11.77
C ARG A 77 -15.44 1.69 -12.52
N ALA A 78 -14.20 2.05 -12.19
CA ALA A 78 -13.52 3.15 -12.86
C ALA A 78 -13.29 2.85 -14.36
N ALA A 79 -12.79 1.65 -14.68
CA ALA A 79 -12.60 1.21 -16.07
C ALA A 79 -13.91 1.20 -16.86
N GLY A 80 -15.00 0.70 -16.26
CA GLY A 80 -16.34 0.74 -16.86
C GLY A 80 -16.83 2.17 -17.14
N ALA A 81 -16.59 3.10 -16.22
CA ALA A 81 -16.96 4.51 -16.40
C ALA A 81 -16.19 5.18 -17.56
N PHE A 82 -14.89 4.91 -17.70
CA PHE A 82 -14.09 5.44 -18.81
C PHE A 82 -14.51 4.86 -20.17
N LEU A 83 -14.88 3.58 -20.24
CA LEU A 83 -15.38 2.96 -21.46
C LEU A 83 -16.77 3.47 -21.87
N ALA A 84 -17.62 3.85 -20.91
CA ALA A 84 -18.91 4.48 -21.18
C ALA A 84 -18.74 5.92 -21.68
N ALA A 85 -17.85 6.69 -21.07
CA ALA A 85 -17.56 8.07 -21.49
C ALA A 85 -16.93 8.16 -22.89
N ALA A 86 -16.13 7.18 -23.31
CA ALA A 86 -15.51 7.14 -24.64
C ALA A 86 -16.46 6.73 -25.78
N ARG A 87 -17.71 6.34 -25.45
CA ARG A 87 -18.74 5.92 -26.42
C ARG A 87 -19.78 7.02 -26.71
N HIS A 88 -19.64 8.19 -26.09
CA HIS A 88 -20.42 9.40 -26.33
C HIS A 88 -19.55 10.46 -26.99
#